data_AF-A0A822IHD3-F1
#
_entry.id   AF-A0A822IHD3-F1
#
_cell.length_a   1.000
_cell.length_b   1.000
_cell.length_c   1.000
_cell.angle_alpha   90.00
_cell.angle_beta   90.00
_cell.angle_gamma   90.00
#
_symmetry.space_group_name_H-M   'P 1'
#
loop_
_entity.id
_entity.type
_entity.pdbx_description
1 polymer ?
#
loop_
_entity_poly.entity_id
_entity_poly.type
_entity_poly.pdbx_seq_one_letter_code
_entity_poly.pdbx_strand_id
1 'polypeptide(L)'
;MKELLEYDKSKLIETLWESDPEIFRILKSSNKLQEARNRLFDHLNDLELHLFNIYSDKQFKDKNILERNNAKECIRVFKNVIRTENEEFTNYSALNSLSRAAKKKVKSDSLNVGFFMEFINLFKGIISEL
;
A
#
# COMPACT_ATOMS: atom_id res chain seq x y z
N MET A 1 -0.31 11.78 -11.92
CA MET A 1 0.79 12.41 -11.15
C MET A 1 0.65 13.93 -11.02
N LYS A 2 0.38 14.68 -12.10
CA LYS A 2 0.19 16.15 -12.03
C LYS A 2 -0.92 16.57 -11.05
N GLU A 3 -2.04 15.85 -11.06
CA GLU A 3 -3.20 16.15 -10.18
C GLU A 3 -2.87 15.97 -8.68
N LEU A 4 -2.02 15.00 -8.32
CA LEU A 4 -1.64 14.77 -6.91
C LEU A 4 -0.80 15.92 -6.32
N LEU A 5 -0.12 16.69 -7.17
CA LEU A 5 0.69 17.84 -6.74
C LEU A 5 -0.18 19.03 -6.31
N GLU A 6 -1.43 19.07 -6.76
CA GLU A 6 -2.38 20.14 -6.43
C GLU A 6 -3.21 19.82 -5.18
N TYR A 7 -3.16 18.57 -4.71
CA TYR A 7 -3.96 18.13 -3.57
C TYR A 7 -3.40 18.64 -2.26
N ASP A 8 -4.31 19.12 -1.39
CA ASP A 8 -3.96 19.32 0.00
C ASP A 8 -3.72 17.97 0.71
N LYS A 9 -3.14 18.06 1.89
CA LYS A 9 -2.78 16.89 2.69
C LYS A 9 -3.97 16.02 3.09
N SER A 10 -5.12 16.63 3.37
CA SER A 10 -6.33 15.88 3.74
C SER A 10 -6.81 15.07 2.54
N LYS A 11 -6.81 15.69 1.35
CA LYS A 11 -7.20 15.02 0.12
C LYS A 11 -6.25 13.89 -0.25
N LEU A 12 -4.93 14.07 -0.05
CA LEU A 12 -3.96 13.00 -0.23
C LEU A 12 -4.20 11.81 0.70
N ILE A 13 -4.58 12.06 1.96
CA ILE A 13 -4.90 10.98 2.90
C ILE A 13 -6.15 10.22 2.45
N GLU A 14 -7.18 10.92 1.98
CA GLU A 14 -8.37 10.28 1.40
C GLU A 14 -8.00 9.41 0.19
N THR A 15 -7.28 9.98 -0.77
CA THR A 15 -6.85 9.29 -1.99
C THR A 15 -5.97 8.08 -1.69
N LEU A 16 -5.13 8.14 -0.65
CA LEU A 16 -4.34 6.98 -0.21
C LEU A 16 -5.24 5.82 0.21
N TRP A 17 -6.28 6.08 1.01
CA TRP A 17 -7.16 5.00 1.49
C TRP A 17 -8.18 4.54 0.46
N GLU A 18 -8.51 5.39 -0.52
CA GLU A 18 -9.30 5.02 -1.69
C GLU A 18 -8.50 4.14 -2.68
N SER A 19 -7.18 4.32 -2.75
CA SER A 19 -6.33 3.58 -3.69
C SER A 19 -6.20 2.09 -3.38
N ASP A 20 -6.33 1.69 -2.12
CA ASP A 20 -6.50 0.30 -1.73
C ASP A 20 -7.29 0.22 -0.41
N PRO A 21 -8.62 0.04 -0.49
CA PRO A 21 -9.49 -0.03 0.68
C PRO A 21 -9.18 -1.22 1.59
N GLU A 22 -8.61 -2.30 1.04
CA GLU A 22 -8.32 -3.52 1.79
C GLU A 22 -7.08 -3.33 2.66
N ILE A 23 -6.01 -2.72 2.13
CA ILE A 23 -4.86 -2.28 2.91
C ILE A 23 -5.31 -1.34 4.05
N PHE A 24 -6.18 -0.35 3.75
CA PHE A 24 -6.71 0.55 4.77
C PHE A 24 -7.48 -0.20 5.87
N ARG A 25 -8.34 -1.15 5.49
CA ARG A 25 -9.10 -1.99 6.42
C ARG A 25 -8.18 -2.81 7.33
N ILE A 26 -7.14 -3.43 6.78
CA ILE A 26 -6.15 -4.20 7.54
C ILE A 26 -5.46 -3.29 8.56
N LEU A 27 -4.91 -2.15 8.12
CA LEU A 27 -4.18 -1.22 8.99
C LEU A 27 -5.06 -0.64 10.11
N LYS A 28 -6.32 -0.31 9.81
CA LYS A 28 -7.26 0.27 10.76
C LYS A 28 -7.74 -0.74 11.80
N SER A 29 -7.99 -1.98 11.39
CA SER A 29 -8.54 -3.04 12.25
C SER A 29 -7.51 -3.77 13.11
N SER A 30 -6.23 -3.79 12.72
CA SER A 30 -5.20 -4.46 13.50
C SER A 30 -4.83 -3.71 14.76
N ASN A 31 -4.75 -4.39 15.91
CA ASN A 31 -4.44 -3.73 17.18
C ASN A 31 -2.94 -3.58 17.39
N LYS A 32 -2.16 -4.58 16.96
CA LYS A 32 -0.70 -4.62 17.09
C LYS A 32 -0.02 -4.44 15.73
N LEU A 33 1.17 -3.83 15.73
CA LEU A 33 1.91 -3.59 14.49
C LEU A 33 2.32 -4.90 13.79
N GLN A 34 2.73 -5.91 14.56
CA GLN A 34 3.06 -7.23 14.02
C GLN A 34 1.85 -7.93 13.40
N GLU A 35 0.66 -7.74 13.97
CA GLU A 35 -0.58 -8.29 13.41
C GLU A 35 -0.90 -7.63 12.06
N ALA A 36 -0.78 -6.31 11.98
CA ALA A 36 -0.94 -5.58 10.71
C ALA A 36 0.05 -6.08 9.65
N ARG A 37 1.31 -6.27 10.04
CA ARG A 37 2.36 -6.80 9.15
C ARG A 37 1.97 -8.16 8.58
N ASN A 38 1.63 -9.12 9.43
CA ASN A 38 1.27 -10.47 9.00
C ASN A 38 0.07 -10.45 8.04
N ARG A 39 -0.98 -9.71 8.39
CA ARG A 39 -2.19 -9.61 7.56
C ARG A 39 -1.94 -8.93 6.22
N LEU A 40 -1.05 -7.93 6.16
CA LEU A 40 -0.62 -7.34 4.90
C LEU A 40 0.18 -8.34 4.06
N PHE A 41 1.08 -9.13 4.66
CA PHE A 41 1.78 -10.19 3.94
C PHE A 41 0.81 -11.22 3.35
N ASP A 42 -0.17 -11.66 4.14
CA ASP A 42 -1.20 -12.60 3.68
C ASP A 42 -1.96 -12.02 2.47
N HIS A 43 -2.45 -10.79 2.58
CA HIS A 43 -3.14 -10.10 1.49
C HIS A 43 -2.26 -9.93 0.24
N LEU A 44 -1.00 -9.51 0.39
CA LEU A 44 -0.08 -9.31 -0.73
C LEU A 44 0.36 -10.63 -1.38
N ASN A 45 0.45 -11.72 -0.63
CA ASN A 45 0.71 -13.06 -1.16
C ASN A 45 -0.49 -13.57 -1.96
N ASP A 46 -1.70 -13.34 -1.46
CA ASP A 46 -2.95 -13.68 -2.15
C ASP A 46 -3.06 -12.93 -3.48
N LEU A 47 -2.86 -11.61 -3.48
CA LEU A 47 -2.82 -10.81 -4.72
C LEU A 47 -1.78 -11.33 -5.72
N GLU A 48 -0.58 -11.67 -5.26
CA GLU A 48 0.48 -12.20 -6.13
C GLU A 48 0.09 -13.54 -6.77
N LEU A 49 -0.60 -14.42 -6.03
CA LEU A 49 -1.15 -15.67 -6.57
C LEU A 49 -2.20 -15.40 -7.64
N HIS A 50 -3.08 -14.42 -7.41
CA HIS A 50 -4.14 -14.05 -8.33
C HIS A 50 -3.63 -13.38 -9.62
N LEU A 51 -2.46 -12.73 -9.65
CA LEU A 51 -1.92 -12.09 -10.85
C LEU A 51 -1.69 -13.05 -12.03
N PHE A 52 -1.32 -14.31 -11.75
CA PHE A 52 -0.92 -15.28 -12.78
C PHE A 52 -1.78 -16.55 -12.82
N ASN A 53 -2.81 -16.63 -11.98
CA ASN A 53 -3.73 -17.75 -12.00
C ASN A 53 -4.61 -17.69 -13.26
N ILE A 54 -4.75 -18.81 -13.98
CA ILE A 54 -5.61 -18.93 -15.17
C ILE A 54 -7.10 -18.71 -14.82
N TYR A 55 -7.45 -18.95 -13.56
CA TYR A 55 -8.79 -18.71 -13.00
C TYR A 55 -8.91 -17.38 -12.26
N SER A 56 -7.93 -16.47 -12.41
CA SER A 56 -7.87 -15.21 -11.66
C SER A 56 -9.18 -14.44 -11.70
N ASP A 57 -9.63 -14.03 -10.51
CA ASP A 57 -10.76 -13.17 -10.25
C ASP A 57 -10.76 -11.94 -11.17
N LYS A 58 -11.96 -11.39 -11.42
CA LYS A 58 -12.26 -10.35 -12.41
C LYS A 58 -11.25 -9.18 -12.47
N GLN A 59 -10.56 -8.85 -11.38
CA GLN A 59 -9.68 -7.67 -11.30
C GLN A 59 -8.42 -7.74 -12.18
N PHE A 60 -7.86 -8.94 -12.43
CA PHE A 60 -6.62 -9.09 -13.22
C PHE A 60 -6.81 -9.81 -14.55
N LYS A 61 -8.03 -10.27 -14.84
CA LYS A 61 -8.33 -11.07 -16.04
C LYS A 61 -7.99 -10.34 -17.33
N ASP A 62 -8.29 -9.04 -17.40
CA ASP A 62 -8.12 -8.21 -18.60
C ASP A 62 -6.75 -7.49 -18.63
N LYS A 63 -5.90 -7.70 -17.61
CA LYS A 63 -4.58 -7.06 -17.52
C LYS A 63 -3.55 -7.80 -18.36
N ASN A 64 -2.78 -7.06 -19.14
CA ASN A 64 -1.71 -7.63 -19.96
C ASN A 64 -0.50 -8.07 -19.09
N ILE A 65 0.44 -8.80 -19.68
CA ILE A 65 1.59 -9.33 -18.95
C ILE A 65 2.50 -8.25 -18.35
N LEU A 66 2.61 -7.08 -18.98
CA LEU A 66 3.41 -5.96 -18.48
C LEU A 66 2.76 -5.32 -17.25
N GLU A 67 1.44 -5.13 -17.27
CA GLU A 67 0.69 -4.62 -16.11
C GLU A 67 0.83 -5.57 -14.92
N ARG A 68 0.69 -6.88 -15.14
CA ARG A 68 0.85 -7.91 -14.10
C ARG A 68 2.26 -7.91 -13.52
N ASN A 69 3.28 -7.80 -14.37
CA ASN A 69 4.67 -7.70 -13.93
C ASN A 69 4.92 -6.44 -13.09
N ASN A 70 4.35 -5.30 -13.51
CA ASN A 70 4.45 -4.07 -12.74
C ASN A 70 3.79 -4.19 -11.37
N ALA A 71 2.59 -4.78 -11.29
CA ALA A 71 1.92 -5.05 -10.02
C ALA A 71 2.74 -5.97 -9.11
N LYS A 72 3.32 -7.04 -9.66
CA LYS A 72 4.22 -7.93 -8.92
C LYS A 72 5.42 -7.19 -8.34
N GLU A 73 6.02 -6.27 -9.11
CA GLU A 73 7.12 -5.44 -8.61
C GLU A 73 6.68 -4.47 -7.52
N CYS A 74 5.51 -3.83 -7.65
CA CYS A 74 4.94 -2.99 -6.59
C CYS A 74 4.66 -3.80 -5.31
N ILE A 75 4.13 -5.01 -5.43
CA ILE A 75 3.95 -5.94 -4.30
C ILE A 75 5.29 -6.25 -3.64
N ARG A 76 6.32 -6.57 -4.42
CA ARG A 76 7.68 -6.85 -3.91
C ARG A 76 8.26 -5.64 -3.16
N VAL A 77 8.11 -4.44 -3.72
CA VAL A 77 8.55 -3.19 -3.10
C VAL A 77 7.82 -2.97 -1.78
N PHE A 78 6.49 -3.13 -1.75
CA PHE A 78 5.73 -2.90 -0.51
C PHE A 78 6.05 -3.94 0.57
N LYS A 79 6.20 -5.22 0.21
CA LYS A 79 6.69 -6.26 1.12
C LYS A 79 8.03 -5.87 1.74
N ASN A 80 8.97 -5.34 0.94
CA ASN A 80 10.26 -4.89 1.46
C ASN A 80 10.14 -3.68 2.40
N VAL A 81 9.27 -2.73 2.10
CA VAL A 81 9.03 -1.56 2.96
C VAL A 81 8.54 -1.96 4.36
N ILE A 82 7.74 -3.03 4.47
CA ILE A 82 7.16 -3.47 5.75
C ILE A 82 7.95 -4.58 6.45
N ARG A 83 9.10 -5.02 5.89
CA ARG A 83 10.00 -6.01 6.52
C ARG A 83 10.71 -5.40 7.73
N THR A 84 10.72 -6.14 8.83
CA THR A 84 11.37 -5.75 10.09
C THR A 84 12.85 -5.44 9.89
N GLU A 85 13.55 -6.24 9.10
CA GLU A 85 14.97 -6.08 8.82
C GLU A 85 15.26 -4.73 8.15
N ASN A 86 14.42 -4.30 7.21
CA ASN A 86 14.59 -3.03 6.51
C ASN A 86 14.23 -1.83 7.39
N GLU A 87 13.25 -1.99 8.29
CA GLU A 87 12.93 -0.98 9.29
C GLU A 87 14.08 -0.79 10.28
N GLU A 88 14.77 -1.88 10.68
CA GLU A 88 15.97 -1.85 11.51
C GLU A 88 17.13 -1.14 10.79
N PHE A 89 17.40 -1.49 9.53
CA PHE A 89 18.48 -0.84 8.76
C PHE A 89 18.26 0.66 8.55
N THR A 90 17.00 1.08 8.36
CA THR A 90 16.66 2.48 8.10
C THR A 90 16.34 3.29 9.36
N ASN A 91 16.22 2.63 10.52
CA ASN A 91 15.72 3.21 11.77
C ASN A 91 14.35 3.91 11.61
N TYR A 92 13.53 3.46 10.66
CA TYR A 92 12.22 4.05 10.38
C TYR A 92 11.21 2.97 9.96
N SER A 93 10.03 2.99 10.59
CA SER A 93 8.93 2.10 10.25
C SER A 93 7.85 2.82 9.46
N ALA A 94 7.88 2.65 8.14
CA ALA A 94 6.82 3.13 7.26
C ALA A 94 5.48 2.45 7.59
N LEU A 95 5.49 1.17 7.98
CA LEU A 95 4.28 0.46 8.40
C LEU A 95 3.65 1.11 9.65
N ASN A 96 4.46 1.50 10.63
CA ASN A 96 3.97 2.19 11.83
C ASN A 96 3.37 3.55 11.48
N SER A 97 4.01 4.31 10.60
CA SER A 97 3.50 5.59 10.10
C SER A 97 2.15 5.41 9.39
N LEU A 98 2.02 4.42 8.50
CA LEU A 98 0.76 4.08 7.83
C LEU A 98 -0.31 3.63 8.83
N SER A 99 0.01 2.75 9.78
CA SER A 99 -0.95 2.27 10.78
C SER A 99 -1.47 3.40 11.67
N ARG A 100 -0.59 4.31 12.10
CA ARG A 100 -1.00 5.47 12.89
C ARG A 100 -1.84 6.45 12.07
N ALA A 101 -1.52 6.65 10.80
CA ALA A 101 -2.31 7.47 9.88
C ALA A 101 -3.71 6.88 9.66
N ALA A 102 -3.81 5.58 9.39
CA ALA A 102 -5.08 4.88 9.18
C ALA A 102 -6.01 4.95 10.42
N LYS A 103 -5.44 4.95 11.63
CA LYS A 103 -6.17 5.07 12.89
C LYS A 103 -6.41 6.51 13.35
N LYS A 104 -6.05 7.52 12.53
CA LYS A 104 -6.11 8.95 12.88
C LYS A 104 -5.38 9.28 14.19
N LYS A 105 -4.32 8.53 14.54
CA LYS A 105 -3.50 8.70 15.75
C LYS A 105 -2.30 9.62 15.54
N VAL A 106 -2.12 10.12 14.33
CA VAL A 106 -1.07 11.05 13.95
C VAL A 106 -1.75 12.36 13.56
N LYS A 107 -1.23 13.49 14.07
CA LYS A 107 -1.53 14.80 13.49
C LYS A 107 -1.01 14.76 12.06
N SER A 108 -1.88 15.00 11.08
CA SER A 108 -1.55 14.88 9.65
C SER A 108 -0.20 15.54 9.35
N ASP A 109 0.10 16.68 9.99
CA ASP A 109 1.36 17.45 9.97
C ASP A 109 2.67 16.66 10.10
N SER A 110 2.73 15.49 10.76
CA SER A 110 4.01 14.79 10.97
C SER A 110 4.53 13.99 9.77
N LEU A 111 3.69 13.68 8.79
CA LEU A 111 4.10 12.97 7.56
C LEU A 111 4.18 13.95 6.40
N ASN A 112 5.24 13.91 5.59
CA ASN A 112 5.37 14.84 4.47
C ASN A 112 4.45 14.46 3.29
N VAL A 113 4.23 15.39 2.36
CA VAL A 113 3.41 15.18 1.16
C VAL A 113 3.96 14.05 0.28
N GLY A 114 5.28 13.98 0.13
CA GLY A 114 5.96 12.95 -0.66
C GLY A 114 5.63 11.53 -0.20
N PHE A 115 5.57 11.30 1.12
CA PHE A 115 5.21 10.02 1.71
C PHE A 115 3.83 9.56 1.20
N PHE A 116 2.81 10.41 1.28
CA PHE A 116 1.47 10.05 0.82
C PHE A 116 1.46 9.78 -0.69
N MET A 117 2.14 10.61 -1.48
CA MET A 117 2.24 10.42 -2.92
C MET A 117 2.91 9.10 -3.31
N GLU A 118 4.00 8.73 -2.65
CA GLU A 118 4.70 7.47 -2.89
C GLU A 118 3.78 6.28 -2.62
N PHE A 119 3.09 6.26 -1.48
CA PHE A 119 2.18 5.16 -1.15
C PHE A 119 0.91 5.13 -2.00
N ILE A 120 0.36 6.27 -2.42
CA ILE A 120 -0.75 6.31 -3.39
C ILE A 120 -0.33 5.60 -4.68
N ASN A 121 0.83 5.95 -5.23
CA ASN A 121 1.29 5.34 -6.48
C ASN A 121 1.67 3.86 -6.28
N LEU A 122 2.25 3.51 -5.14
CA LEU A 122 2.58 2.13 -4.82
C LEU A 122 1.32 1.26 -4.74
N PHE A 123 0.27 1.72 -4.05
CA PHE A 123 -1.00 1.00 -3.91
C PHE A 123 -1.73 0.88 -5.25
N LYS A 124 -1.82 1.96 -6.02
CA LYS A 124 -2.34 1.91 -7.41
C LYS A 124 -1.57 0.92 -8.29
N GLY A 125 -0.25 0.87 -8.14
CA GLY A 125 0.60 -0.09 -8.83
C GLY A 125 0.28 -1.54 -8.47
N ILE A 126 0.04 -1.84 -7.18
CA ILE A 126 -0.34 -3.18 -6.70
C ILE A 126 -1.64 -3.66 -7.36
N ILE A 127 -2.64 -2.79 -7.47
CA ILE A 127 -3.94 -3.14 -8.07
C ILE A 127 -4.00 -2.94 -9.60
N SER A 128 -2.87 -2.57 -10.23
CA SER A 128 -2.77 -2.27 -11.68
C SER A 128 -3.70 -1.14 -12.16
N GLU A 129 -3.89 -0.08 -11.35
CA GLU A 129 -4.67 1.12 -11.68
C GLU A 129 -3.77 2.35 -11.97
N LEU A 130 -2.81 2.19 -12.89
CA LEU A 130 -1.90 3.27 -13.31
C LEU A 130 -2.35 3.95 -14.61
#